data_AF-A0A6J4MI03-F1
#
_entry.id   AF-A0A6J4MI03-F1
#
_cell.length_a   1.000
_cell.length_b   1.000
_cell.length_c   1.000
_cell.angle_alpha   90.00
_cell.angle_beta   90.00
_cell.angle_gamma   90.00
#
_symmetry.space_group_name_H-M   'P 1'
#
loop_
_entity.id
_entity.type
_entity.pdbx_description
1 polymer ?
#
loop_
_entity_poly.entity_id
_entity_poly.type
_entity_poly.pdbx_seq_one_letter_code
_entity_poly.pdbx_strand_id
1 'polypeptide(L)'
;SAAAGRAFLALARADTAAAAAAFASAAPTVPGGTPLLLATAARLHAALRATDRAVAIWTAIVADHATSPEAPEAELEWARALRRAGQPAAAAARLEHLILTYPESALVAQARRERESLLHAPTSNR
;
A
#
# COMPACT_ATOMS: atom_id res chain seq x y z
N SER A 1 14.40 -12.53 13.49
CA SER A 1 15.35 -11.44 13.16
C SER A 1 15.32 -10.39 14.27
N ALA A 2 16.48 -9.98 14.79
CA ALA A 2 16.57 -8.89 15.78
C ALA A 2 16.04 -7.54 15.23
N ALA A 3 16.12 -7.33 13.92
CA ALA A 3 15.59 -6.14 13.27
C ALA A 3 14.05 -6.08 13.33
N ALA A 4 13.38 -7.20 13.07
CA ALA A 4 11.92 -7.28 13.22
C ALA A 4 11.48 -7.06 14.68
N GLY A 5 12.22 -7.62 15.64
CA GLY A 5 11.95 -7.39 17.07
C GLY A 5 12.02 -5.91 17.47
N ARG A 6 12.98 -5.16 16.93
CA ARG A 6 13.06 -3.69 17.15
C ARG A 6 11.85 -2.96 16.58
N ALA A 7 11.35 -3.36 15.41
CA ALA A 7 10.18 -2.73 14.80
C ALA A 7 8.92 -2.89 15.67
N PHE A 8 8.67 -4.11 16.18
CA PHE A 8 7.56 -4.34 17.11
C PHE A 8 7.75 -3.61 18.44
N LEU A 9 8.97 -3.52 18.96
CA LEU A 9 9.25 -2.77 20.20
C LEU A 9 8.98 -1.27 20.03
N ALA A 10 9.37 -0.69 18.89
CA ALA A 10 9.06 0.71 18.59
C ALA A 10 7.54 0.94 18.50
N LEU A 11 6.82 0.02 17.84
CA LEU A 11 5.36 0.09 17.73
C LEU A 11 4.68 0.00 19.11
N ALA A 12 5.13 -0.91 19.97
CA ALA A 12 4.64 -1.06 21.34
C ALA A 12 4.89 0.19 22.21
N ARG A 13 5.88 1.02 21.86
CA ARG A 13 6.18 2.30 22.51
C ARG A 13 5.45 3.49 21.88
N ALA A 14 4.52 3.23 20.97
CA ALA A 14 3.82 4.24 20.18
C ALA A 14 4.75 5.13 19.31
N ASP A 15 5.99 4.70 19.07
CA ASP A 15 6.89 5.37 18.12
C ASP A 15 6.61 4.84 16.72
N THR A 16 5.50 5.29 16.14
CA THR A 16 5.03 4.86 14.82
C THR A 16 6.03 5.20 13.70
N ALA A 17 6.78 6.29 13.85
CA ALA A 17 7.75 6.72 12.84
C ALA A 17 8.97 5.79 12.83
N ALA A 18 9.53 5.50 14.01
CA ALA A 18 10.63 4.54 14.12
C ALA A 18 10.17 3.12 13.76
N ALA A 19 8.95 2.72 14.13
CA ALA A 19 8.40 1.43 13.76
C ALA A 19 8.31 1.26 12.24
N ALA A 20 7.78 2.25 11.53
CA ALA A 20 7.67 2.23 10.07
C ALA A 20 9.04 2.02 9.39
N ALA A 21 10.04 2.82 9.79
CA ALA A 21 11.39 2.71 9.26
C ALA A 21 12.04 1.35 9.61
N ALA A 22 11.83 0.87 10.83
CA ALA A 22 12.36 -0.41 11.29
C ALA A 22 11.78 -1.59 10.52
N PHE A 23 10.46 -1.62 10.27
CA PHE A 23 9.82 -2.67 9.46
C PHE A 23 10.39 -2.71 8.04
N ALA A 24 10.50 -1.56 7.37
CA ALA A 24 11.08 -1.49 6.03
C ALA A 24 12.54 -1.99 6.01
N SER A 25 13.36 -1.59 6.98
CA SER A 25 14.76 -2.03 7.09
C SER A 25 14.90 -3.53 7.41
N ALA A 26 13.92 -4.11 8.12
CA ALA A 26 13.95 -5.51 8.53
C ALA A 26 13.45 -6.46 7.43
N ALA A 27 12.62 -5.99 6.50
CA ALA A 27 12.02 -6.77 5.42
C ALA A 27 13.01 -7.67 4.63
N PRO A 28 14.19 -7.20 4.18
CA PRO A 28 15.14 -8.06 3.47
C PRO A 28 15.80 -9.13 4.36
N THR A 29 15.70 -9.00 5.68
CA THR A 29 16.30 -9.94 6.65
C THR A 29 15.34 -11.08 7.06
N VAL A 30 14.12 -11.08 6.51
CA VAL A 30 13.08 -12.08 6.83
C VAL A 30 12.60 -12.75 5.53
N PRO A 31 13.28 -13.81 5.07
CA PRO A 31 12.85 -14.57 3.90
C PRO A 31 11.41 -15.05 4.04
N GLY A 32 10.59 -14.88 3.00
CA GLY A 32 9.16 -15.22 3.01
C GLY A 32 8.25 -14.24 3.76
N GLY A 33 8.80 -13.31 4.54
CA GLY A 33 8.05 -12.27 5.26
C GLY A 33 8.25 -10.85 4.71
N THR A 34 9.09 -10.67 3.69
CA THR A 34 9.41 -9.37 3.10
C THR A 34 8.17 -8.54 2.71
N PRO A 35 7.22 -9.03 1.89
CA PRO A 35 6.05 -8.23 1.50
C PRO A 35 5.17 -7.84 2.68
N LEU A 36 4.98 -8.72 3.67
CA LEU A 36 4.24 -8.42 4.90
C LEU A 36 4.86 -7.26 5.70
N LEU A 37 6.19 -7.29 5.88
CA LEU A 37 6.91 -6.24 6.61
C LEU A 37 6.87 -4.91 5.85
N LEU A 38 7.01 -4.94 4.52
CA LEU A 38 6.87 -3.75 3.69
C LEU A 38 5.45 -3.17 3.74
N ALA A 39 4.42 -4.01 3.61
CA ALA A 39 3.02 -3.55 3.69
C ALA A 39 2.71 -2.92 5.05
N THR A 40 3.25 -3.49 6.14
CA THR A 40 3.15 -2.92 7.48
C THR A 40 3.82 -1.54 7.55
N ALA A 41 5.05 -1.41 7.05
CA ALA A 41 5.76 -0.13 7.00
C ALA A 41 4.98 0.94 6.20
N ALA A 42 4.43 0.56 5.04
CA ALA A 42 3.65 1.45 4.19
C ALA A 42 2.37 1.95 4.87
N ARG A 43 1.63 1.06 5.56
CA ARG A 43 0.45 1.43 6.36
C ARG A 43 0.80 2.44 7.45
N LEU A 44 1.90 2.24 8.18
CA LEU A 44 2.34 3.17 9.21
C LEU A 44 2.78 4.52 8.62
N HIS A 45 3.49 4.52 7.49
CA HIS A 45 3.83 5.76 6.79
C HIS A 45 2.59 6.51 6.29
N ALA A 46 1.58 5.79 5.76
CA ALA A 46 0.31 6.38 5.37
C ALA A 46 -0.44 7.01 6.55
N ALA A 47 -0.48 6.33 7.71
CA ALA A 47 -1.07 6.85 8.94
C ALA A 47 -0.37 8.13 9.43
N LEU A 48 0.96 8.22 9.23
CA LEU A 48 1.76 9.42 9.50
C LEU A 48 1.65 10.50 8.42
N ARG A 49 0.78 10.32 7.42
CA ARG A 49 0.65 11.19 6.24
C ARG A 49 1.93 11.32 5.40
N ALA A 50 2.91 10.45 5.60
CA ALA A 50 4.10 10.32 4.78
C ALA A 50 3.79 9.56 3.48
N THR A 51 2.89 10.13 2.67
CA THR A 51 2.27 9.46 1.50
C THR A 51 3.33 9.04 0.47
N ASP A 52 4.35 9.85 0.22
CA ASP A 52 5.40 9.52 -0.75
C ASP A 52 6.18 8.26 -0.36
N ARG A 53 6.47 8.10 0.94
CA ARG A 53 7.14 6.89 1.46
C ARG A 53 6.23 5.67 1.37
N ALA A 54 4.95 5.83 1.68
CA ALA A 54 3.98 4.74 1.56
C ALA A 54 3.83 4.28 0.10
N VAL A 55 3.69 5.23 -0.84
CA VAL A 55 3.59 4.95 -2.28
C VAL A 55 4.84 4.25 -2.79
N ALA A 56 6.05 4.73 -2.44
CA ALA A 56 7.29 4.07 -2.85
C ALA A 56 7.34 2.59 -2.43
N ILE A 57 6.87 2.27 -1.21
CA ILE A 57 6.84 0.89 -0.72
C ILE A 57 5.75 0.07 -1.41
N TRP A 58 4.54 0.60 -1.61
CA TRP A 58 3.50 -0.10 -2.37
C TRP A 58 3.94 -0.39 -3.80
N THR A 59 4.61 0.56 -4.47
CA THR A 59 5.19 0.35 -5.80
C THR A 59 6.21 -0.79 -5.80
N ALA A 60 7.08 -0.87 -4.79
CA ALA A 60 8.03 -1.97 -4.66
C ALA A 60 7.33 -3.33 -4.44
N ILE A 61 6.29 -3.39 -3.61
CA ILE A 61 5.51 -4.62 -3.41
C ILE A 61 4.89 -5.09 -4.72
N VAL A 62 4.28 -4.18 -5.48
CA VAL A 62 3.67 -4.50 -6.77
C VAL A 62 4.71 -4.96 -7.79
N ALA A 63 5.88 -4.32 -7.85
CA ALA A 63 6.91 -4.63 -8.82
C ALA A 63 7.63 -5.95 -8.50
N ASP A 64 8.04 -6.14 -7.24
CA ASP A 64 8.98 -7.18 -6.84
C ASP A 64 8.30 -8.37 -6.14
N HIS A 65 7.06 -8.18 -5.67
CA HIS A 65 6.31 -9.16 -4.89
C HIS A 65 4.88 -9.33 -5.41
N ALA A 66 4.71 -9.27 -6.74
CA ALA A 66 3.41 -9.32 -7.40
C ALA A 66 2.55 -10.55 -7.04
N THR A 67 3.14 -11.69 -6.67
CA THR A 67 2.41 -12.92 -6.29
C THR A 67 2.10 -13.01 -4.79
N SER A 68 2.51 -12.02 -4.00
CA SER A 68 2.28 -12.01 -2.55
C SER A 68 0.83 -11.68 -2.19
N PRO A 69 0.33 -12.17 -1.03
CA PRO A 69 -0.98 -11.79 -0.51
C PRO A 69 -1.16 -10.28 -0.28
N GLU A 70 -0.06 -9.55 -0.09
CA GLU A 70 -0.06 -8.10 0.14
C GLU A 70 -0.15 -7.26 -1.14
N ALA A 71 0.12 -7.83 -2.31
CA ALA A 71 0.13 -7.07 -3.56
C ALA A 71 -1.24 -6.43 -3.92
N PRO A 72 -2.39 -7.10 -3.75
CA PRO A 72 -3.70 -6.47 -3.94
C PRO A 72 -3.96 -5.30 -2.97
N GLU A 73 -3.49 -5.38 -1.72
CA GLU A 73 -3.60 -4.27 -0.76
C GLU A 73 -2.75 -3.09 -1.22
N ALA A 74 -1.51 -3.34 -1.66
CA ALA A 74 -0.60 -2.31 -2.15
C ALA A 74 -1.18 -1.56 -3.36
N GLU A 75 -1.78 -2.28 -4.31
CA GLU A 75 -2.49 -1.68 -5.45
C GLU A 75 -3.65 -0.77 -5.00
N LEU A 76 -4.50 -1.25 -4.09
CA LEU A 76 -5.67 -0.51 -3.61
C LEU A 76 -5.25 0.78 -2.89
N GLU A 77 -4.28 0.69 -1.99
CA GLU A 77 -3.81 1.84 -1.22
C GLU A 77 -3.04 2.84 -2.08
N TRP A 78 -2.28 2.37 -3.07
CA TRP A 78 -1.66 3.24 -4.06
C TRP A 78 -2.73 3.99 -4.87
N ALA A 79 -3.78 3.32 -5.33
CA ALA A 79 -4.90 3.98 -6.01
C ALA A 79 -5.56 5.06 -5.14
N ARG A 80 -5.77 4.78 -3.85
CA ARG A 80 -6.32 5.75 -2.89
C ARG A 80 -5.41 6.95 -2.70
N ALA A 81 -4.10 6.76 -2.67
CA ALA A 81 -3.13 7.85 -2.61
C ALA A 81 -3.17 8.71 -3.88
N LEU A 82 -3.22 8.10 -5.07
CA LEU A 82 -3.36 8.82 -6.35
C LEU A 82 -4.66 9.64 -6.39
N ARG A 83 -5.78 9.08 -5.93
CA ARG A 83 -7.04 9.82 -5.82
C ARG A 83 -6.91 11.05 -4.92
N ARG A 84 -6.30 10.89 -3.72
CA ARG A 84 -6.06 12.00 -2.80
C ARG A 84 -5.12 13.07 -3.38
N ALA A 85 -4.21 12.68 -4.26
CA ALA A 85 -3.30 13.57 -4.99
C ALA A 85 -3.97 14.26 -6.20
N GLY A 86 -5.28 14.08 -6.43
CA GLY A 86 -5.98 14.69 -7.57
C GLY A 86 -5.68 14.00 -8.90
N GLN A 87 -5.26 12.74 -8.87
CA GLN A 87 -4.93 11.95 -10.07
C GLN A 87 -5.94 10.80 -10.28
N PRO A 88 -7.22 11.09 -10.55
CA PRO A 88 -8.28 10.08 -10.63
C PRO A 88 -8.07 9.08 -11.78
N ALA A 89 -7.53 9.51 -12.91
CA ALA A 89 -7.24 8.61 -14.04
C ALA A 89 -6.16 7.57 -13.67
N ALA A 90 -5.08 8.00 -13.02
CA ALA A 90 -4.03 7.10 -12.54
C ALA A 90 -4.55 6.15 -11.44
N ALA A 91 -5.41 6.66 -10.54
CA ALA A 91 -6.07 5.84 -9.54
C ALA A 91 -6.97 4.77 -10.17
N ALA A 92 -7.77 5.13 -11.17
CA ALA A 92 -8.64 4.18 -11.87
C ALA A 92 -7.83 3.10 -12.60
N ALA A 93 -6.73 3.47 -13.26
CA ALA A 93 -5.82 2.52 -13.90
C ALA A 93 -5.21 1.53 -12.89
N ARG A 94 -4.87 2.00 -11.69
CA ARG A 94 -4.36 1.13 -10.62
C ARG A 94 -5.42 0.16 -10.11
N LEU A 95 -6.66 0.62 -9.93
CA LEU A 95 -7.77 -0.27 -9.53
C LEU A 95 -8.12 -1.29 -10.63
N GLU A 96 -8.04 -0.91 -11.91
CA GLU A 96 -8.18 -1.83 -13.03
C GLU A 96 -7.12 -2.94 -12.96
N HIS A 97 -5.86 -2.55 -12.79
CA HIS A 97 -4.75 -3.50 -12.68
C HIS A 97 -4.98 -4.47 -11.52
N LEU A 98 -5.41 -4.00 -10.35
CA LEU A 98 -5.82 -4.88 -9.24
C LEU A 98 -6.87 -5.91 -9.67
N ILE A 99 -7.95 -5.45 -10.32
CA ILE A 99 -9.08 -6.31 -10.71
C ILE A 99 -8.66 -7.40 -11.71
N LEU A 100 -7.80 -7.04 -12.67
CA LEU A 100 -7.35 -7.94 -13.73
C LEU A 100 -6.26 -8.90 -13.24
N THR A 101 -5.33 -8.42 -12.41
CA THR A 101 -4.17 -9.20 -11.95
C THR A 101 -4.52 -10.10 -10.76
N TYR A 102 -5.49 -9.69 -9.93
CA TYR A 102 -5.87 -10.41 -8.70
C TYR A 102 -7.37 -10.74 -8.64
N PRO A 103 -7.91 -11.48 -9.62
CA PRO A 103 -9.36 -11.71 -9.74
C PRO A 103 -9.98 -12.45 -8.56
N GLU A 104 -9.20 -13.23 -7.81
CA GLU A 104 -9.64 -13.97 -6.62
C GLU A 104 -9.50 -13.18 -5.31
N SER A 105 -8.91 -11.97 -5.35
CA SER A 105 -8.74 -11.15 -4.16
C SER A 105 -10.09 -10.69 -3.61
N ALA A 106 -10.26 -10.76 -2.28
CA ALA A 106 -11.40 -10.16 -1.59
C ALA A 106 -11.54 -8.64 -1.85
N LEU A 107 -10.46 -7.98 -2.32
CA LEU A 107 -10.45 -6.55 -2.63
C LEU A 107 -11.07 -6.21 -3.99
N VAL A 108 -11.34 -7.18 -4.87
CA VAL A 108 -11.90 -6.93 -6.22
C VAL A 108 -13.22 -6.16 -6.15
N ALA A 109 -14.13 -6.55 -5.25
CA ALA A 109 -15.41 -5.87 -5.09
C ALA A 109 -15.22 -4.41 -4.65
N GLN A 110 -14.25 -4.14 -3.76
CA GLN A 110 -13.93 -2.79 -3.32
C GLN A 110 -13.29 -1.97 -4.45
N ALA A 111 -12.34 -2.56 -5.19
CA ALA A 111 -11.66 -1.90 -6.30
C ALA A 111 -12.63 -1.49 -7.41
N ARG A 112 -13.60 -2.36 -7.75
CA ARG A 112 -14.66 -2.05 -8.72
C ARG A 112 -15.50 -0.85 -8.28
N ARG A 113 -15.95 -0.83 -7.01
CA ARG A 113 -16.73 0.30 -6.47
C ARG A 113 -15.95 1.61 -6.50
N GLU A 114 -14.69 1.59 -6.07
CA GLU A 114 -13.87 2.81 -6.07
C GLU A 114 -13.54 3.28 -7.49
N ARG A 115 -13.30 2.36 -8.43
CA ARG A 115 -13.05 2.70 -9.84
C ARG A 115 -14.29 3.32 -10.46
N GLU A 116 -15.46 2.72 -10.22
CA GLU A 116 -16.75 3.25 -10.70
C GLU A 116 -16.98 4.69 -10.18
N SER A 117 -16.73 4.92 -8.89
CA SER A 117 -16.83 6.26 -8.31
C SER A 117 -15.87 7.28 -8.94
N LEU A 118 -14.71 6.85 -9.42
CA LEU A 118 -13.75 7.73 -10.10
C LEU A 118 -14.20 8.10 -11.51
N LEU A 119 -14.88 7.18 -12.21
CA LEU A 119 -15.37 7.39 -13.58
C LEU A 119 -16.62 8.27 -13.61
N HIS A 120 -17.43 8.25 -12.53
CA HIS A 120 -18.69 8.96 -12.43
C HIS A 120 -18.63 10.23 -11.56
N ALA A 121 -17.45 10.58 -11.03
CA ALA A 121 -17.28 11.83 -10.32
C ALA A 121 -17.53 12.99 -11.31
N PRO A 122 -18.48 13.91 -11.04
CA PRO A 122 -18.66 15.08 -11.89
C PRO A 122 -17.33 15.84 -11.90
N THR A 123 -16.81 16.12 -13.09
CA THR A 123 -15.65 16.99 -13.31
C THR A 123 -15.99 18.37 -12.74
N SER A 124 -15.72 18.56 -11.45
CA SER A 124 -15.93 19.84 -10.80
C SER A 124 -14.88 20.79 -11.36
N ASN A 125 -15.34 21.56 -12.34
CA ASN A 125 -14.64 22.64 -13.01
C ASN A 125 -13.95 23.54 -11.97
N ARG A 126 -12.61 23.55 -11.99
CA ARG A 126 -11.77 24.59 -11.37
C ARG A 126 -10.69 24.97 -12.36
#